data_AF-A0A957IL58-F1
#
_entry.id   AF-A0A957IL58-F1
#
_cell.length_a   1.000
_cell.length_b   1.000
_cell.length_c   1.000
_cell.angle_alpha   90.00
_cell.angle_beta   90.00
_cell.angle_gamma   90.00
#
_symmetry.space_group_name_H-M   'P 1'
#
loop_
_entity.id
_entity.type
_entity.pdbx_description
1 polymer ?
#
loop_
_entity_poly.entity_id
_entity_poly.type
_entity_poly.pdbx_seq_one_letter_code
_entity_poly.pdbx_strand_id
1 'polypeptide(L)'
;MFPECLIDEHLREVDEFEFELAMKQEKERAMRAEMNLSDVQDLLADPFPASEVQWKAQATSRDKTRALAVAYIDARNVMERLDSAVSPANWSDSYRVVEVDGRSSVECTLTVCGVSKTDVGTAGESADPAKAAYSDALKRAAVKFGIGRYLYALPKQWVAYDEQRKQLAVTPVLPQWAVPSGSNGSGSQRHYANGQACSPNNSKPFDAYVEVYNQPPSDYAALKTWAANRVPANGNGHLNGKSLAGLNDELFG
;
A
#
# COMPACT_ATOMS: atom_id res chain seq x y z
N MET A 1 -60.32 -17.23 53.06
CA MET A 1 -60.31 -17.58 51.63
C MET A 1 -59.68 -16.39 50.91
N PHE A 2 -58.35 -16.39 50.79
CA PHE A 2 -57.60 -15.35 50.07
C PHE A 2 -57.36 -15.88 48.66
N PRO A 3 -57.65 -15.11 47.61
CA PRO A 3 -57.54 -15.59 46.24
C PRO A 3 -56.07 -15.74 45.86
N GLU A 4 -55.79 -16.81 45.12
CA GLU A 4 -54.49 -17.14 44.57
C GLU A 4 -53.90 -15.97 43.77
N CYS A 5 -52.62 -15.75 44.03
CA CYS A 5 -51.77 -14.82 43.31
C CYS A 5 -51.58 -15.33 41.87
N LEU A 6 -52.44 -14.89 40.95
CA LEU A 6 -52.19 -14.91 39.52
C LEU A 6 -51.10 -13.86 39.24
N ILE A 7 -49.84 -14.23 39.49
CA ILE A 7 -48.70 -13.52 38.90
C ILE A 7 -48.68 -13.92 37.43
N ASP A 8 -49.52 -13.19 36.70
CA ASP A 8 -49.47 -12.85 35.28
C ASP A 8 -48.46 -13.66 34.46
N GLU A 9 -48.91 -14.81 33.95
CA GLU A 9 -48.19 -15.60 32.95
C GLU A 9 -47.90 -14.76 31.69
N HIS A 10 -48.73 -13.74 31.45
CA HIS A 10 -48.58 -12.79 30.35
C HIS A 10 -47.37 -11.87 30.52
N LEU A 11 -47.02 -11.45 31.75
CA LEU A 11 -45.83 -10.60 32.00
C LEU A 11 -44.51 -11.35 31.77
N ARG A 12 -44.51 -12.68 31.84
CA ARG A 12 -43.32 -13.52 31.62
C ARG A 12 -43.02 -13.72 30.13
N GLU A 13 -44.04 -13.78 29.29
CA GLU A 13 -43.91 -13.92 27.83
C GLU A 13 -43.45 -12.62 27.13
N VAL A 14 -43.85 -11.44 27.63
CA VAL A 14 -43.39 -10.16 27.05
C VAL A 14 -41.89 -9.94 27.26
N ASP A 15 -41.34 -10.44 28.37
CA ASP A 15 -39.93 -10.30 28.74
C ASP A 15 -39.03 -11.21 27.87
N GLU A 16 -39.50 -12.42 27.52
CA GLU A 16 -38.80 -13.32 26.59
C GLU A 16 -38.79 -12.78 25.15
N PHE A 17 -39.90 -12.19 24.68
CA PHE A 17 -39.99 -11.66 23.32
C PHE A 17 -39.12 -10.41 23.13
N GLU A 18 -39.10 -9.50 24.10
CA GLU A 18 -38.22 -8.33 24.11
C GLU A 18 -36.75 -8.75 24.23
N PHE A 19 -36.43 -9.78 25.01
CA PHE A 19 -35.07 -10.33 25.11
C PHE A 19 -34.61 -10.97 23.80
N GLU A 20 -35.45 -11.78 23.14
CA GLU A 20 -35.14 -12.33 21.81
C GLU A 20 -34.95 -11.23 20.77
N LEU A 21 -35.79 -10.19 20.80
CA LEU A 21 -35.68 -9.05 19.88
C LEU A 21 -34.40 -8.26 20.12
N ALA A 22 -34.04 -8.00 21.39
CA ALA A 22 -32.80 -7.32 21.77
C ALA A 22 -31.57 -8.14 21.34
N MET A 23 -31.56 -9.45 21.59
CA MET A 23 -30.49 -10.35 21.16
C MET A 23 -30.37 -10.42 19.63
N LYS A 24 -31.49 -10.43 18.90
CA LYS A 24 -31.52 -10.42 17.44
C LYS A 24 -31.01 -9.10 16.87
N GLN A 25 -31.39 -7.98 17.48
CA GLN A 25 -30.88 -6.66 17.15
C GLN A 25 -29.39 -6.52 17.45
N GLU A 26 -28.91 -7.05 18.58
CA GLU A 26 -27.50 -7.05 18.93
C GLU A 26 -26.68 -7.95 17.99
N LYS A 27 -27.20 -9.12 17.61
CA LYS A 27 -26.61 -9.98 16.58
C LYS A 27 -26.56 -9.30 15.21
N GLU A 28 -27.66 -8.67 14.78
CA GLU A 28 -27.68 -7.91 13.52
C GLU A 28 -26.77 -6.69 13.57
N ARG A 29 -26.64 -6.04 14.73
CA ARG A 29 -25.74 -4.90 14.94
C ARG A 29 -24.28 -5.34 14.98
N ALA A 30 -23.97 -6.50 15.56
CA ALA A 30 -22.67 -7.14 15.52
C ALA A 30 -22.31 -7.60 14.10
N MET A 31 -23.26 -8.19 13.38
CA MET A 31 -23.10 -8.60 11.97
C MET A 31 -22.96 -7.40 11.03
N ARG A 32 -23.64 -6.28 11.31
CA ARG A 32 -23.43 -5.00 10.60
C ARG A 32 -22.14 -4.28 11.01
N ALA A 33 -21.59 -4.59 12.17
CA ALA A 33 -20.30 -4.07 12.62
C ALA A 33 -19.11 -4.87 12.05
N GLU A 34 -19.34 -6.12 11.61
CA GLU A 34 -18.37 -6.86 10.81
C GLU A 34 -18.19 -6.19 9.43
N MET A 35 -16.96 -5.80 9.13
CA MET A 35 -16.59 -5.25 7.83
C MET A 35 -16.75 -6.33 6.76
N ASN A 36 -17.60 -6.10 5.77
CA ASN A 36 -17.83 -7.05 4.69
C ASN A 36 -16.83 -6.84 3.55
N LEU A 37 -16.36 -7.94 2.94
CA LEU A 37 -15.39 -7.89 1.85
C LEU A 37 -15.89 -7.07 0.65
N SER A 38 -17.20 -7.08 0.38
CA SER A 38 -17.82 -6.31 -0.71
C SER A 38 -17.55 -4.82 -0.60
N ASP A 39 -17.53 -4.30 0.63
CA ASP A 39 -17.48 -2.86 0.89
C ASP A 39 -16.07 -2.29 0.69
N VAL A 40 -15.06 -3.15 0.77
CA VAL A 40 -13.63 -2.81 0.67
C VAL A 40 -12.97 -3.32 -0.60
N GLN A 41 -13.73 -4.03 -1.46
CA GLN A 41 -13.20 -4.70 -2.64
C GLN A 41 -12.54 -3.73 -3.62
N ASP A 42 -13.09 -2.52 -3.78
CA ASP A 42 -12.52 -1.49 -4.66
C ASP A 42 -11.23 -0.92 -4.06
N LEU A 43 -11.20 -0.64 -2.75
CA LEU A 43 -10.00 -0.18 -2.04
C LEU A 43 -8.84 -1.18 -2.15
N LEU A 44 -9.13 -2.48 -2.04
CA LEU A 44 -8.13 -3.54 -2.22
C LEU A 44 -7.63 -3.62 -3.67
N ALA A 45 -8.49 -3.31 -4.64
CA ALA A 45 -8.18 -3.38 -6.08
C ALA A 45 -7.53 -2.11 -6.65
N ASP A 46 -7.56 -1.00 -5.90
CA ASP A 46 -7.05 0.29 -6.36
C ASP A 46 -5.59 0.19 -6.85
N PRO A 47 -5.23 0.87 -7.96
CA PRO A 47 -3.85 0.87 -8.45
C PRO A 47 -2.83 1.30 -7.39
N PHE A 48 -1.59 0.85 -7.56
CA PHE A 48 -0.48 1.29 -6.71
C PHE A 48 0.19 2.52 -7.34
N PRO A 49 0.72 3.46 -6.53
CA PRO A 49 1.57 4.52 -7.04
C PRO A 49 2.72 3.94 -7.87
N ALA A 50 3.11 4.62 -8.95
CA ALA A 50 4.16 4.13 -9.84
C ALA A 50 5.50 3.89 -9.14
N SER A 51 5.78 4.60 -8.04
CA SER A 51 6.97 4.42 -7.19
C SER A 51 7.00 3.09 -6.44
N GLU A 52 5.85 2.47 -6.21
CA GLU A 52 5.72 1.19 -5.51
C GLU A 52 5.70 0.00 -6.47
N VAL A 53 5.51 0.26 -7.76
CA VAL A 53 5.53 -0.77 -8.80
C VAL A 53 6.94 -0.96 -9.32
N GLN A 54 7.46 -2.16 -9.12
CA GLN A 54 8.79 -2.57 -9.57
C GLN A 54 8.70 -3.44 -10.82
N TRP A 55 9.82 -3.59 -11.53
CA TRP A 55 9.89 -4.36 -12.76
C TRP A 55 11.00 -5.40 -12.68
N LYS A 56 10.70 -6.63 -13.12
CA LYS A 56 11.68 -7.71 -13.23
C LYS A 56 11.67 -8.35 -14.61
N ALA A 57 12.81 -8.94 -14.98
CA ALA A 57 12.90 -9.82 -16.13
C ALA A 57 12.21 -11.15 -15.81
N GLN A 58 11.18 -11.50 -16.58
CA GLN A 58 10.53 -12.82 -16.49
C GLN A 58 11.18 -13.85 -17.41
N ALA A 59 11.56 -13.42 -18.61
CA ALA A 59 12.23 -14.25 -19.60
C ALA A 59 13.23 -13.40 -20.38
N THR A 60 14.34 -13.98 -20.80
CA THR A 60 15.36 -13.31 -21.62
C THR A 60 15.29 -13.82 -23.06
N SER A 61 15.68 -12.99 -24.01
CA SER A 61 15.79 -13.37 -25.41
C SER A 61 16.95 -14.35 -25.60
N ARG A 62 16.96 -15.08 -26.73
CA ARG A 62 18.01 -16.08 -27.01
C ARG A 62 19.41 -15.49 -27.03
N ASP A 63 19.55 -14.27 -27.54
CA ASP A 63 20.78 -13.48 -27.57
C ASP A 63 21.04 -12.69 -26.27
N LYS A 64 20.13 -12.79 -25.29
CA LYS A 64 20.18 -12.14 -23.97
C LYS A 64 20.35 -10.61 -24.00
N THR A 65 19.98 -9.96 -25.10
CA THR A 65 19.99 -8.50 -25.22
C THR A 65 18.68 -7.87 -24.75
N ARG A 66 17.61 -8.66 -24.67
CA ARG A 66 16.28 -8.21 -24.27
C ARG A 66 15.67 -9.12 -23.22
N ALA A 67 14.77 -8.56 -22.43
CA ALA A 67 13.97 -9.32 -21.48
C ALA A 67 12.50 -8.90 -21.52
N LEU A 68 11.63 -9.87 -21.30
CA LEU A 68 10.21 -9.65 -21.05
C LEU A 68 10.07 -9.03 -19.65
N ALA A 69 9.73 -7.75 -19.60
CA ALA A 69 9.52 -7.03 -18.35
C ALA A 69 8.13 -7.34 -17.77
N VAL A 70 8.11 -7.65 -16.48
CA VAL A 70 6.87 -7.89 -15.73
C VAL A 70 6.87 -7.01 -14.48
N ALA A 71 5.76 -6.32 -14.27
CA ALA A 71 5.54 -5.49 -13.10
C ALA A 71 5.17 -6.35 -11.88
N TYR A 72 5.64 -5.95 -10.71
CA TYR A 72 5.26 -6.56 -9.44
C TYR A 72 5.33 -5.52 -8.32
N ILE A 73 4.68 -5.84 -7.20
CA ILE A 73 4.78 -5.09 -5.94
C ILE A 73 5.51 -5.95 -4.89
N ASP A 74 6.04 -5.31 -3.86
CA ASP A 74 6.62 -6.01 -2.73
C ASP A 74 5.55 -6.51 -1.76
N ALA A 75 5.91 -7.52 -0.97
CA ALA A 75 5.01 -8.06 0.05
C ALA A 75 4.60 -7.00 1.09
N ARG A 76 5.46 -6.00 1.33
CA ARG A 76 5.16 -4.87 2.21
C ARG A 76 4.03 -3.99 1.68
N ASN A 77 3.99 -3.72 0.37
CA ASN A 77 2.89 -2.98 -0.23
C ASN A 77 1.55 -3.72 -0.09
N VAL A 78 1.58 -5.07 -0.11
CA VAL A 78 0.38 -5.88 0.15
C VAL A 78 -0.08 -5.72 1.60
N MET A 79 0.83 -5.82 2.57
CA MET A 79 0.50 -5.65 3.99
C MET A 79 -0.04 -4.24 4.28
N GLU A 80 0.61 -3.20 3.77
CA GLU A 80 0.15 -1.80 3.91
C GLU A 80 -1.23 -1.57 3.28
N ARG A 81 -1.50 -2.20 2.12
CA ARG A 81 -2.83 -2.14 1.49
C ARG A 81 -3.90 -2.83 2.35
N LEU A 82 -3.58 -3.97 2.95
CA LEU A 82 -4.50 -4.68 3.84
C LEU A 82 -4.76 -3.87 5.11
N ASP A 83 -3.71 -3.34 5.74
CA ASP A 83 -3.81 -2.50 6.94
C ASP A 83 -4.64 -1.25 6.70
N SER A 84 -4.43 -0.58 5.57
CA SER A 84 -5.19 0.64 5.23
C SER A 84 -6.65 0.36 4.85
N ALA A 85 -6.91 -0.73 4.13
CA ALA A 85 -8.26 -1.04 3.63
C ALA A 85 -9.16 -1.66 4.71
N VAL A 86 -8.61 -2.55 5.55
CA VAL A 86 -9.41 -3.35 6.48
C VAL A 86 -8.94 -3.27 7.93
N SER A 87 -7.84 -2.58 8.26
CA SER A 87 -7.18 -2.63 9.58
C SER A 87 -6.47 -3.98 9.87
N PRO A 88 -5.32 -3.98 10.58
CA PRO A 88 -4.60 -5.20 10.97
C PRO A 88 -5.46 -6.24 11.71
N ALA A 89 -6.55 -5.82 12.35
CA ALA A 89 -7.45 -6.73 13.08
C ALA A 89 -8.32 -7.59 12.17
N ASN A 90 -8.57 -7.18 10.92
CA ASN A 90 -9.52 -7.84 10.01
C ASN A 90 -8.86 -8.64 8.88
N TRP A 91 -7.54 -8.84 8.94
CA TRP A 91 -6.86 -9.76 8.04
C TRP A 91 -5.84 -10.62 8.80
N SER A 92 -5.60 -11.82 8.27
CA SER A 92 -4.57 -12.72 8.78
C SER A 92 -4.06 -13.62 7.67
N ASP A 93 -2.84 -14.10 7.82
CA ASP A 93 -2.23 -15.06 6.92
C ASP A 93 -1.69 -16.28 7.67
N SER A 94 -1.72 -17.43 7.01
CA SER A 94 -1.13 -18.66 7.50
C SER A 94 -0.38 -19.35 6.38
N TYR A 95 0.69 -20.05 6.74
CA TYR A 95 1.61 -20.64 5.77
C TYR A 95 1.82 -22.13 6.01
N ARG A 96 1.90 -22.88 4.92
CA ARG A 96 2.29 -24.28 4.92
C ARG A 96 3.35 -24.51 3.85
N VAL A 97 4.46 -25.12 4.23
CA VAL A 97 5.45 -25.59 3.25
C VAL A 97 4.86 -26.80 2.53
N VAL A 98 4.86 -26.75 1.20
CA VAL A 98 4.32 -27.79 0.33
C VAL A 98 5.34 -28.15 -0.74
N GLU A 99 5.25 -29.36 -1.29
CA GLU A 99 6.06 -29.77 -2.41
C GLU A 99 5.19 -29.79 -3.67
N VAL A 100 5.60 -29.06 -4.70
CA VAL A 100 4.92 -29.02 -6.00
C VAL A 100 5.96 -29.35 -7.07
N ASP A 101 5.72 -30.42 -7.83
CA ASP A 101 6.62 -30.90 -8.89
C ASP A 101 8.08 -31.10 -8.43
N GLY A 102 8.29 -31.65 -7.23
CA GLY A 102 9.63 -31.89 -6.68
C GLY A 102 10.35 -30.63 -6.19
N ARG A 103 9.64 -29.50 -6.07
CA ARG A 103 10.20 -28.21 -5.61
C ARG A 103 9.51 -27.74 -4.34
N SER A 104 10.31 -27.35 -3.35
CA SER A 104 9.81 -26.70 -2.13
C SER A 104 9.11 -25.39 -2.50
N SER A 105 7.82 -25.34 -2.17
CA SER A 105 6.93 -24.22 -2.40
C SER A 105 6.24 -23.85 -1.08
N VAL A 106 5.63 -22.67 -1.04
CA VAL A 106 4.91 -22.21 0.17
C VAL A 106 3.48 -21.92 -0.22
N GLU A 107 2.54 -22.60 0.44
CA GLU A 107 1.13 -22.26 0.38
C GLU A 107 0.82 -21.17 1.41
N CYS A 108 0.18 -20.10 0.98
CA CYS A 108 -0.33 -19.03 1.85
C CYS A 108 -1.86 -19.03 1.78
N THR A 109 -2.51 -19.12 2.94
CA THR A 109 -3.94 -18.84 3.09
C THR A 109 -4.10 -17.46 3.71
N LEU A 110 -4.56 -16.50 2.91
CA LEU A 110 -4.86 -15.14 3.32
C LEU A 110 -6.36 -15.01 3.61
N THR A 111 -6.69 -14.54 4.81
CA THR A 111 -8.06 -14.26 5.26
C THR A 111 -8.25 -12.76 5.37
N VAL A 112 -9.28 -12.23 4.73
CA VAL A 112 -9.65 -10.80 4.76
C VAL A 112 -11.14 -10.71 5.01
N CYS A 113 -11.55 -9.97 6.06
CA CYS A 113 -12.97 -9.81 6.40
C CYS A 113 -13.72 -11.16 6.50
N GLY A 114 -13.10 -12.16 7.13
CA GLY A 114 -13.66 -13.51 7.29
C GLY A 114 -13.62 -14.41 6.05
N VAL A 115 -13.18 -13.91 4.89
CA VAL A 115 -13.07 -14.70 3.65
C VAL A 115 -11.63 -15.14 3.44
N SER A 116 -11.39 -16.45 3.31
CA SER A 116 -10.06 -17.02 3.06
C SER A 116 -9.83 -17.38 1.60
N LYS A 117 -8.66 -17.05 1.06
CA LYS A 117 -8.20 -17.48 -0.27
C LYS A 117 -6.76 -17.93 -0.20
N THR A 118 -6.45 -19.03 -0.90
CA THR A 118 -5.16 -19.71 -0.79
C THR A 118 -4.44 -19.74 -2.13
N ASP A 119 -3.15 -19.43 -2.19
CA ASP A 119 -2.30 -19.63 -3.38
C ASP A 119 -0.90 -20.12 -2.96
N VAL A 120 -0.10 -20.55 -3.93
CA VAL A 120 1.23 -21.13 -3.72
C VAL A 120 2.28 -20.23 -4.35
N GLY A 121 3.29 -19.85 -3.56
CA GLY A 121 4.46 -19.12 -4.00
C GLY A 121 5.69 -20.00 -4.17
N THR A 122 6.61 -19.56 -5.03
CA THR A 122 7.88 -20.25 -5.28
C THR A 122 9.06 -19.29 -5.16
N ALA A 123 10.24 -19.83 -4.84
CA ALA A 123 11.44 -19.05 -4.59
C ALA A 123 12.10 -18.43 -5.83
N GLY A 124 11.88 -19.01 -7.01
CA GLY A 124 12.65 -18.67 -8.22
C GLY A 124 14.16 -18.78 -8.01
N GLU A 125 14.92 -17.86 -8.61
CA GLU A 125 16.38 -17.73 -8.47
C GLU A 125 16.77 -16.70 -7.39
N SER A 126 16.08 -16.67 -6.25
CA SER A 126 16.38 -15.74 -5.15
C SER A 126 17.62 -16.15 -4.36
N ALA A 127 18.37 -15.15 -3.85
CA ALA A 127 19.47 -15.37 -2.91
C ALA A 127 19.00 -15.90 -1.54
N ASP A 128 17.76 -15.60 -1.15
CA ASP A 128 17.07 -16.19 0.00
C ASP A 128 15.79 -16.89 -0.50
N PRO A 129 15.90 -18.16 -0.92
CA PRO A 129 14.79 -18.89 -1.52
C PRO A 129 13.58 -19.03 -0.60
N ALA A 130 13.82 -19.29 0.68
CA ALA A 130 12.76 -19.47 1.66
C ALA A 130 11.93 -18.19 1.79
N LYS A 131 12.56 -17.05 2.10
CA LYS A 131 11.82 -15.78 2.25
C LYS A 131 11.12 -15.34 0.97
N ALA A 132 11.73 -15.61 -0.19
CA ALA A 132 11.12 -15.33 -1.48
C ALA A 132 9.84 -16.14 -1.70
N ALA A 133 9.82 -17.43 -1.36
CA ALA A 133 8.63 -18.27 -1.52
C ALA A 133 7.47 -17.81 -0.63
N TYR A 134 7.72 -17.44 0.63
CA TYR A 134 6.69 -16.88 1.51
C TYR A 134 6.13 -15.56 0.96
N SER A 135 7.01 -14.66 0.53
CA SER A 135 6.61 -13.36 -0.03
C SER A 135 5.82 -13.53 -1.34
N ASP A 136 6.22 -14.46 -2.20
CA ASP A 136 5.50 -14.77 -3.43
C ASP A 136 4.11 -15.37 -3.13
N ALA A 137 4.02 -16.26 -2.14
CA ALA A 137 2.76 -16.90 -1.74
C ALA A 137 1.74 -15.87 -1.24
N LEU A 138 2.16 -14.95 -0.38
CA LEU A 138 1.31 -13.86 0.11
C LEU A 138 0.80 -12.99 -1.04
N LYS A 139 1.71 -12.54 -1.92
CA LYS A 139 1.33 -11.70 -3.07
C LYS A 139 0.33 -12.40 -3.98
N ARG A 140 0.52 -13.69 -4.23
CA ARG A 140 -0.37 -14.49 -5.08
C ARG A 140 -1.74 -14.71 -4.45
N ALA A 141 -1.80 -14.98 -3.15
CA ALA A 141 -3.07 -15.05 -2.41
C ALA A 141 -3.80 -13.70 -2.45
N ALA A 142 -3.09 -12.58 -2.26
CA ALA A 142 -3.61 -11.23 -2.31
C ALA A 142 -4.22 -10.84 -3.67
N VAL A 143 -3.65 -11.32 -4.80
CA VAL A 143 -4.24 -11.13 -6.14
C VAL A 143 -5.68 -11.66 -6.21
N LYS A 144 -6.02 -12.70 -5.43
CA LYS A 144 -7.40 -13.24 -5.39
C LYS A 144 -8.39 -12.27 -4.74
N PHE A 145 -7.92 -11.32 -3.94
CA PHE A 145 -8.71 -10.21 -3.37
C PHE A 145 -8.63 -8.92 -4.19
N GLY A 146 -7.95 -8.92 -5.34
CA GLY A 146 -7.85 -7.77 -6.23
C GLY A 146 -6.53 -7.00 -6.12
N ILE A 147 -5.79 -7.18 -5.02
CA ILE A 147 -4.53 -6.47 -4.77
C ILE A 147 -3.51 -6.80 -5.86
N GLY A 148 -3.08 -5.77 -6.61
CA GLY A 148 -2.11 -5.91 -7.69
C GLY A 148 -2.62 -6.72 -8.89
N ARG A 149 -3.90 -7.10 -8.95
CA ARG A 149 -4.46 -7.88 -10.07
C ARG A 149 -4.34 -7.15 -11.41
N TYR A 150 -4.46 -5.82 -11.39
CA TYR A 150 -4.35 -4.99 -12.60
C TYR A 150 -2.95 -5.08 -13.25
N LEU A 151 -1.90 -5.43 -12.51
CA LEU A 151 -0.54 -5.60 -13.04
C LEU A 151 -0.46 -6.73 -14.09
N TYR A 152 -1.34 -7.74 -13.99
CA TYR A 152 -1.43 -8.82 -14.97
C TYR A 152 -2.10 -8.39 -16.28
N ALA A 153 -2.84 -7.28 -16.27
CA ALA A 153 -3.46 -6.69 -17.45
C ALA A 153 -2.52 -5.73 -18.20
N LEU A 154 -1.32 -5.46 -17.66
CA LEU A 154 -0.33 -4.61 -18.33
C LEU A 154 0.16 -5.27 -19.63
N PRO A 155 0.43 -4.47 -20.68
CA PRO A 155 0.97 -4.98 -21.91
C PRO A 155 2.36 -5.59 -21.69
N LYS A 156 2.52 -6.82 -22.17
CA LYS A 156 3.81 -7.52 -22.19
C LYS A 156 4.78 -6.79 -23.10
N GLN A 157 5.95 -6.43 -22.58
CA GLN A 157 6.93 -5.65 -23.33
C GLN A 157 8.34 -6.23 -23.19
N TRP A 158 9.03 -6.28 -24.32
CA TRP A 158 10.43 -6.68 -24.39
C TRP A 158 11.31 -5.44 -24.39
N VAL A 159 12.06 -5.25 -23.30
CA VAL A 159 12.96 -4.10 -23.11
C VAL A 159 14.42 -4.53 -23.16
N ALA A 160 15.32 -3.57 -23.28
CA ALA A 160 16.76 -3.84 -23.21
C ALA A 160 17.13 -4.48 -21.85
N TYR A 161 18.01 -5.47 -21.89
CA TYR A 161 18.45 -6.24 -20.74
C TYR A 161 19.97 -6.19 -20.61
N ASP A 162 20.44 -5.98 -19.39
CA ASP A 162 21.85 -6.02 -19.03
C ASP A 162 22.17 -7.42 -18.47
N GLU A 163 22.84 -8.25 -19.28
CA GLU A 163 23.22 -9.60 -18.88
C GLU A 163 24.23 -9.62 -17.72
N GLN A 164 25.17 -8.67 -17.68
CA GLN A 164 26.21 -8.64 -16.65
C GLN A 164 25.61 -8.33 -15.28
N ARG A 165 24.66 -7.40 -15.23
CA ARG A 165 23.97 -6.99 -14.00
C ARG A 165 22.75 -7.86 -13.69
N LYS A 166 22.33 -8.70 -14.64
CA LYS A 166 21.10 -9.51 -14.60
C LYS A 166 19.85 -8.67 -14.33
N GLN A 167 19.74 -7.51 -14.96
CA GLN A 167 18.69 -6.52 -14.70
C GLN A 167 18.14 -5.93 -15.99
N LEU A 168 16.91 -5.40 -15.93
CA LEU A 168 16.36 -4.62 -17.03
C LEU A 168 17.19 -3.33 -17.18
N ALA A 169 17.69 -3.05 -18.38
CA ALA A 169 18.42 -1.82 -18.66
C ALA A 169 17.46 -0.62 -18.85
N VAL A 170 16.22 -0.90 -19.22
CA VAL A 170 15.15 0.10 -19.36
C VAL A 170 13.93 -0.37 -18.58
N THR A 171 13.46 0.47 -17.67
CA THR A 171 12.24 0.24 -16.91
C THR A 171 11.05 0.78 -17.69
N PRO A 172 10.01 -0.03 -17.92
CA PRO A 172 8.78 0.46 -18.52
C PRO A 172 8.05 1.54 -17.74
N VAL A 173 7.27 2.34 -18.46
CA VAL A 173 6.33 3.31 -17.88
C VAL A 173 4.95 2.67 -17.76
N LEU A 174 4.29 2.87 -16.62
CA LEU A 174 2.91 2.43 -16.42
C LEU A 174 1.94 3.26 -17.26
N PRO A 175 0.93 2.64 -17.89
CA PRO A 175 -0.12 3.39 -18.58
C PRO A 175 -0.99 4.17 -17.58
N GLN A 176 -1.63 5.24 -18.04
CA GLN A 176 -2.37 6.18 -17.19
C GLN A 176 -3.53 5.52 -16.42
N TRP A 177 -4.15 4.46 -16.96
CA TRP A 177 -5.21 3.72 -16.27
C TRP A 177 -4.68 2.86 -15.12
N ALA A 178 -3.38 2.56 -15.09
CA ALA A 178 -2.72 1.68 -14.13
C ALA A 178 -2.00 2.45 -13.01
N VAL A 179 -2.32 3.73 -12.85
CA VAL A 179 -1.86 4.59 -11.76
C VAL A 179 -3.08 5.21 -11.06
N PRO A 180 -3.02 5.52 -9.75
CA PRO A 180 -4.15 6.09 -9.02
C PRO A 180 -4.69 7.36 -9.70
N SER A 181 -6.01 7.50 -9.78
CA SER A 181 -6.67 8.69 -10.31
C SER A 181 -6.25 9.93 -9.50
N GLY A 182 -5.54 10.87 -10.14
CA GLY A 182 -4.89 12.01 -9.47
C GLY A 182 -3.36 11.99 -9.52
N SER A 183 -2.76 10.84 -9.87
CA SER A 183 -1.34 10.69 -10.17
C SER A 183 -1.07 10.78 -11.68
N ASN A 184 -1.45 11.90 -12.30
CA ASN A 184 -0.92 12.18 -13.64
C ASN A 184 0.61 12.27 -13.52
N GLY A 185 1.32 11.56 -14.39
CA GLY A 185 2.78 11.43 -14.44
C GLY A 185 3.55 12.73 -14.68
N SER A 186 3.40 13.69 -13.77
CA SER A 186 4.28 14.82 -13.51
C SER A 186 4.44 14.85 -12.00
N GLY A 187 5.68 14.95 -11.50
CA GLY A 187 6.01 14.81 -10.07
C GLY A 187 4.98 15.43 -9.14
N SER A 188 4.63 14.68 -8.09
CA SER A 188 3.69 15.05 -7.02
C SER A 188 3.75 16.56 -6.75
N GLN A 189 2.76 17.29 -7.27
CA GLN A 189 2.67 18.72 -7.03
C GLN A 189 2.25 18.85 -5.56
N ARG A 190 3.22 19.15 -4.70
CA ARG A 190 3.00 19.26 -3.24
C ARG A 190 2.05 20.44 -3.00
N HIS A 191 1.22 20.38 -1.97
CA HIS A 191 0.36 21.51 -1.61
C HIS A 191 0.76 22.06 -0.25
N TYR A 192 0.79 23.38 -0.14
CA TYR A 192 0.85 24.07 1.15
C TYR A 192 -0.42 23.79 1.96
N ALA A 193 -0.39 24.04 3.27
CA ALA A 193 -1.56 23.83 4.13
C ALA A 193 -2.77 24.72 3.72
N ASN A 194 -2.51 25.85 3.04
CA ASN A 194 -3.55 26.70 2.46
C ASN A 194 -4.13 26.17 1.12
N GLY A 195 -3.72 24.98 0.67
CA GLY A 195 -4.18 24.34 -0.57
C GLY A 195 -3.47 24.83 -1.84
N GLN A 196 -2.64 25.88 -1.77
CA GLN A 196 -1.88 26.34 -2.94
C GLN A 196 -0.84 25.30 -3.34
N ALA A 197 -0.69 25.11 -4.65
CA ALA A 197 0.30 24.20 -5.17
C ALA A 197 1.72 24.77 -5.01
N CYS A 198 2.62 23.96 -4.49
CA CYS A 198 4.04 24.23 -4.36
C CYS A 198 4.70 24.09 -5.73
N SER A 199 5.49 25.10 -6.10
CA SER A 199 6.30 25.07 -7.32
C SER A 199 7.28 23.88 -7.27
N PRO A 200 7.53 23.17 -8.39
CA PRO A 200 8.53 22.10 -8.46
C PRO A 200 9.92 22.51 -7.93
N ASN A 201 10.32 23.78 -8.11
CA ASN A 201 11.60 24.33 -7.67
C ASN A 201 11.69 24.44 -6.13
N ASN A 202 10.55 24.40 -5.44
CA ASN A 202 10.45 24.49 -3.97
C ASN A 202 10.25 23.11 -3.29
N SER A 203 10.40 22.01 -4.03
CA SER A 203 10.15 20.64 -3.54
C SER A 203 11.07 20.22 -2.39
N LYS A 204 12.38 20.43 -2.54
CA LYS A 204 13.40 20.09 -1.53
C LYS A 204 13.22 20.84 -0.20
N PRO A 205 13.07 22.18 -0.17
CA PRO A 205 12.84 22.88 1.09
C PRO A 205 11.49 22.50 1.71
N PHE A 206 10.46 22.21 0.90
CA PHE A 206 9.18 21.73 1.40
C PHE A 206 9.32 20.40 2.13
N ASP A 207 10.01 19.41 1.55
CA ASP A 207 10.22 18.11 2.18
C ASP A 207 10.96 18.23 3.52
N ALA A 208 12.01 19.05 3.56
CA ALA A 208 12.78 19.30 4.77
C ALA A 208 11.97 20.04 5.86
N TYR A 209 10.97 20.85 5.49
CA TYR A 209 10.03 21.45 6.45
C TYR A 209 9.11 20.38 7.04
N VAL A 210 8.53 19.53 6.19
CA VAL A 210 7.61 18.45 6.60
C VAL A 210 8.31 17.44 7.50
N GLU A 211 9.57 17.10 7.24
CA GLU A 211 10.37 16.20 8.09
C GLU A 211 10.52 16.73 9.53
N VAL A 212 10.65 18.05 9.69
CA VAL A 212 10.87 18.69 11.00
C VAL A 212 9.57 18.83 11.78
N TYR A 213 8.50 19.29 11.11
CA TYR A 213 7.26 19.69 11.78
C TYR A 213 6.13 18.69 11.60
N ASN A 214 6.34 17.63 10.82
CA ASN A 214 5.35 16.63 10.46
C ASN A 214 4.04 17.23 9.91
N GLN A 215 4.14 18.40 9.27
CA GLN A 215 3.02 19.11 8.64
C GLN A 215 3.54 19.99 7.49
N PRO A 216 2.73 20.22 6.43
CA PRO A 216 3.12 21.11 5.35
C PRO A 216 3.18 22.57 5.83
N PRO A 217 4.08 23.39 5.26
CA PRO A 217 4.10 24.82 5.56
C PRO A 217 2.80 25.47 5.11
N SER A 218 2.38 26.54 5.81
CA SER A 218 1.11 27.22 5.53
C SER A 218 1.05 27.80 4.11
N ASP A 219 2.17 28.34 3.64
CA ASP A 219 2.34 28.92 2.31
C ASP A 219 3.84 29.04 1.95
N TYR A 220 4.13 29.61 0.77
CA TYR A 220 5.49 29.88 0.32
C TYR A 220 6.24 30.86 1.24
N ALA A 221 5.54 31.85 1.83
CA ALA A 221 6.17 32.85 2.70
C ALA A 221 6.65 32.23 4.02
N ALA A 222 5.88 31.31 4.60
CA ALA A 222 6.25 30.53 5.76
C ALA A 222 7.44 29.61 5.47
N LEU A 223 7.42 28.94 4.31
CA LEU A 223 8.56 28.11 3.87
C LEU A 223 9.84 28.96 3.69
N LYS A 224 9.73 30.13 3.07
CA LYS A 224 10.85 31.07 2.86
C LYS A 224 11.38 31.62 4.18
N THR A 225 10.51 31.98 5.11
CA THR A 225 10.88 32.51 6.43
C THR A 225 11.57 31.44 7.27
N TRP A 226 11.07 30.21 7.25
CA TRP A 226 11.70 29.07 7.89
C TRP A 226 13.10 28.80 7.33
N ALA A 227 13.26 28.82 6.01
CA ALA A 227 14.55 28.63 5.36
C ALA A 227 15.55 29.74 5.72
N ALA A 228 15.09 31.00 5.75
CA ALA A 228 15.91 32.15 6.11
C ALA A 228 16.40 32.11 7.57
N ASN A 229 15.54 31.67 8.51
CA ASN A 229 15.86 31.60 9.93
C ASN A 229 16.83 30.46 10.31
N ARG A 230 17.20 29.59 9.35
CA ARG A 230 18.17 28.50 9.54
C ARG A 230 19.58 28.84 9.03
N VAL A 231 19.78 30.05 8.49
CA VAL A 231 21.11 30.58 8.18
C VAL A 231 21.53 31.51 9.33
N PRO A 232 22.50 31.14 10.18
CA PRO A 232 22.99 32.08 11.18
C PRO A 232 23.71 33.23 10.48
N ALA A 233 23.28 34.46 10.78
CA ALA A 233 24.03 35.66 10.48
C ALA A 233 25.29 35.67 11.37
N ASN A 234 26.38 35.07 10.87
CA ASN A 234 27.78 35.46 11.03
C ASN A 234 28.72 34.23 11.01
N GLY A 235 29.66 34.28 10.05
CA GLY A 235 30.98 33.66 10.13
C GLY A 235 31.04 32.14 10.34
N ASN A 236 31.08 31.40 9.23
CA ASN A 236 31.50 29.98 9.09
C ASN A 236 30.42 28.89 9.09
N GLY A 237 29.16 29.22 8.77
CA GLY A 237 28.09 28.24 8.53
C GLY A 237 28.39 27.28 7.37
N HIS A 238 28.77 26.05 7.68
CA HIS A 238 28.88 24.94 6.74
C HIS A 238 27.67 24.00 6.90
N LEU A 239 27.05 23.65 5.78
CA LEU A 239 26.28 22.42 5.62
C LEU A 239 26.85 21.71 4.39
N ASN A 240 27.44 20.52 4.59
CA ASN A 240 28.07 19.70 3.53
C ASN A 240 29.04 20.44 2.58
N GLY A 241 29.91 21.31 3.12
CA GLY A 241 31.14 21.71 2.42
C GLY A 241 31.00 22.65 1.21
N LYS A 242 29.86 23.33 1.01
CA LYS A 242 29.70 24.30 -0.10
C LYS A 242 29.34 25.70 0.41
N SER A 243 29.93 26.73 -0.24
CA SER A 243 29.71 28.13 0.12
C SER A 243 28.33 28.64 -0.33
N LEU A 244 27.68 29.43 0.53
CA LEU A 244 26.30 29.92 0.39
C LEU A 244 26.06 30.93 -0.74
N ALA A 245 27.10 31.52 -1.32
CA ALA A 245 26.93 32.36 -2.52
C ALA A 245 26.42 31.54 -3.73
N GLY A 246 26.70 30.24 -3.78
CA GLY A 246 26.24 29.35 -4.84
C GLY A 246 24.87 28.69 -4.60
N LEU A 247 24.25 28.89 -3.42
CA LEU A 247 23.01 28.20 -3.04
C LEU A 247 21.73 28.99 -3.37
N ASN A 248 21.80 30.31 -3.52
CA ASN A 248 20.62 31.12 -3.89
C ASN A 248 20.25 30.97 -5.38
N ASP A 249 21.23 30.80 -6.27
CA ASP A 249 20.97 30.62 -7.71
C ASP A 249 20.44 29.21 -8.05
N GLU A 250 20.70 28.19 -7.21
CA GLU A 250 20.18 26.82 -7.41
C GLU A 250 18.84 26.53 -6.71
N LEU A 251 18.43 27.34 -5.72
CA LEU A 251 17.19 27.11 -4.95
C LEU A 251 15.97 27.90 -5.48
N PHE A 252 16.20 28.99 -6.21
CA PHE A 252 15.12 29.85 -6.74
C PHE A 252 15.25 30.19 -8.24
N GLY A 253 16.21 29.58 -8.94
CA GLY A 253 16.25 29.56 -10.40
C GLY A 253 15.16 28.67 -10.99
#